data_AF-A0A2E0M6L1-F1
#
_entry.id   AF-A0A2E0M6L1-F1
#
_cell.length_a   1.000
_cell.length_b   1.000
_cell.length_c   1.000
_cell.angle_alpha   90.00
_cell.angle_beta   90.00
_cell.angle_gamma   90.00
#
_symmetry.space_group_name_H-M   'P 1'
#
loop_
_entity.id
_entity.type
_entity.pdbx_description
1 polymer ?
#
loop_
_entity_poly.entity_id
_entity_poly.type
_entity_poly.pdbx_seq_one_letter_code
_entity_poly.pdbx_strand_id
1 'polypeptide(L)'
;MIDDPLWKQLTPIALEHELVDRKFWIAGKLDGLFYNNETEEVILIDLKTFEEKFDEAKGKWSKPSSSHSKQLGGYIDLLYINHPEISIDKAMIVYSTQRQVIYKTYPDVERCRGDYQLARRVFIENQRKLHAF
;
A
#
# COMPACT_ATOMS: atom_id res chain seq x y z
N MET A 1 14.51 -6.35 9.98
CA MET A 1 13.21 -6.53 9.28
C MET A 1 12.49 -7.76 9.79
N ILE A 2 13.09 -8.97 9.75
CA ILE A 2 12.41 -10.21 10.17
C ILE A 2 12.11 -10.25 11.67
N ASP A 3 13.00 -9.73 12.53
CA ASP A 3 12.80 -9.74 13.99
C ASP A 3 11.97 -8.57 14.53
N ASP A 4 11.34 -7.80 13.65
CA ASP A 4 10.57 -6.64 14.09
C ASP A 4 9.36 -7.08 14.95
N PRO A 5 9.12 -6.44 16.12
CA PRO A 5 7.98 -6.76 16.98
C PRO A 5 6.61 -6.74 16.28
N LEU A 6 6.44 -5.92 15.23
CA LEU A 6 5.20 -5.85 14.45
C LEU A 6 4.74 -7.25 14.02
N TRP A 7 5.64 -8.10 13.54
CA TRP A 7 5.29 -9.42 12.99
C TRP A 7 4.73 -10.39 14.04
N LYS A 8 5.03 -10.18 15.32
CA LYS A 8 4.52 -11.04 16.41
C LYS A 8 3.03 -10.81 16.66
N GLN A 9 2.52 -9.65 16.26
CA GLN A 9 1.13 -9.25 16.46
C GLN A 9 0.26 -9.57 15.25
N LEU A 10 0.86 -9.90 14.11
CA LEU A 10 0.18 -10.07 12.83
C LEU A 10 0.03 -11.54 12.46
N THR A 11 -1.20 -11.94 12.15
CA THR A 11 -1.52 -13.20 11.49
C THR A 11 -1.70 -12.95 9.99
N PRO A 12 -0.94 -13.60 9.10
CA PRO A 12 -1.13 -13.43 7.66
C PRO A 12 -2.48 -14.01 7.22
N ILE A 13 -3.26 -13.23 6.48
CA ILE A 13 -4.49 -13.66 5.81
C ILE A 13 -4.16 -14.07 4.38
N ALA A 14 -3.42 -13.22 3.67
CA ALA A 14 -2.97 -13.46 2.30
C ALA A 14 -1.61 -12.80 2.09
N LEU A 15 -0.73 -13.43 1.31
CA LEU A 15 0.59 -12.92 0.95
C LEU A 15 0.75 -13.02 -0.54
N GLU A 16 1.38 -12.02 -1.17
CA GLU A 16 1.69 -12.07 -2.60
C GLU A 16 0.43 -12.37 -3.46
N HIS A 17 -0.71 -11.80 -3.07
CA HIS A 17 -2.03 -12.16 -3.61
C HIS A 17 -2.34 -11.38 -4.89
N GLU A 18 -2.64 -12.11 -5.97
CA GLU A 18 -2.90 -11.54 -7.29
C GLU A 18 -4.37 -11.10 -7.42
N LEU A 19 -4.56 -9.90 -7.96
CA LEU A 19 -5.87 -9.28 -8.11
C LEU A 19 -6.00 -8.65 -9.50
N VAL A 20 -7.22 -8.68 -10.04
CA VAL A 20 -7.50 -8.13 -11.37
C VAL A 20 -8.82 -7.38 -11.42
N ASP A 21 -8.80 -6.24 -12.08
CA ASP A 21 -9.97 -5.53 -12.58
C ASP A 21 -10.04 -5.73 -14.09
N ARG A 22 -10.93 -6.63 -14.51
CA ARG A 22 -11.16 -6.94 -15.93
C ARG A 22 -11.92 -5.85 -16.69
N LYS A 23 -12.60 -4.93 -15.99
CA LYS A 23 -13.35 -3.84 -16.61
C LYS A 23 -12.39 -2.76 -17.13
N PHE A 24 -11.34 -2.47 -16.37
CA PHE A 24 -10.34 -1.47 -16.74
C PHE A 24 -8.99 -2.07 -17.15
N TRP A 25 -8.87 -3.40 -17.18
CA TRP A 25 -7.64 -4.14 -17.51
C TRP A 25 -6.46 -3.73 -16.63
N ILE A 26 -6.72 -3.59 -15.33
CA ILE A 26 -5.71 -3.25 -14.33
C ILE A 26 -5.50 -4.49 -13.46
N ALA A 27 -4.25 -4.88 -13.24
CA ALA A 27 -3.89 -5.96 -12.34
C ALA A 27 -2.88 -5.46 -11.31
N GLY A 28 -2.84 -6.14 -10.16
CA GLY A 28 -1.90 -5.85 -9.09
C GLY A 28 -1.67 -7.08 -8.22
N LYS A 29 -0.62 -7.00 -7.42
CA LYS A 29 -0.26 -8.02 -6.45
C LYS A 29 -0.03 -7.35 -5.10
N LEU A 30 -0.70 -7.84 -4.07
CA LEU A 30 -0.53 -7.36 -2.70
C LEU A 30 0.74 -7.96 -2.11
N ASP A 31 1.54 -7.19 -1.37
CA ASP A 31 2.65 -7.77 -0.61
C ASP A 31 2.09 -8.62 0.55
N GLY A 32 1.14 -8.06 1.32
CA GLY A 32 0.40 -8.87 2.28
C GLY A 32 -0.81 -8.20 2.91
N LEU A 33 -1.72 -9.07 3.35
CA LEU A 33 -2.92 -8.76 4.10
C LEU A 33 -2.84 -9.50 5.44
N PHE A 34 -3.03 -8.79 6.53
CA PHE A 34 -2.79 -9.32 7.87
C PHE A 34 -3.95 -9.00 8.80
N TYR A 35 -4.24 -9.89 9.74
CA TYR A 35 -5.06 -9.62 10.91
C TYR A 35 -4.17 -9.24 12.08
N ASN A 36 -4.42 -8.10 12.72
CA ASN A 36 -3.73 -7.73 13.95
C ASN A 36 -4.46 -8.33 15.15
N ASN A 37 -3.80 -9.27 15.84
CA ASN A 37 -4.40 -9.97 16.97
C ASN A 37 -4.59 -9.09 18.21
N GLU A 38 -3.88 -7.96 18.32
CA GLU A 38 -4.01 -7.04 19.46
C GLU A 38 -5.12 -6.01 19.24
N THR A 39 -5.26 -5.48 18.03
CA THR A 39 -6.25 -4.43 17.72
C THR A 39 -7.51 -4.95 17.04
N GLU A 40 -7.54 -6.23 16.67
CA GLU A 40 -8.62 -6.88 15.91
C GLU A 40 -8.90 -6.23 14.55
N GLU A 41 -7.88 -5.59 13.96
CA GLU A 41 -7.97 -4.89 12.67
C GLU A 41 -7.37 -5.72 11.52
N VAL A 42 -8.00 -5.64 10.35
CA VAL A 42 -7.45 -6.11 9.08
C VAL A 42 -6.60 -5.01 8.45
N ILE A 43 -5.33 -5.31 8.22
CA ILE A 43 -4.31 -4.38 7.76
C ILE A 43 -3.77 -4.83 6.41
N LEU A 44 -3.87 -3.94 5.41
CA LEU A 44 -3.12 -4.08 4.17
C LEU A 44 -1.69 -3.55 4.38
N ILE A 45 -0.67 -4.38 4.11
CA ILE A 45 0.73 -4.00 4.25
C ILE A 45 1.42 -4.06 2.89
N ASP A 46 2.13 -2.98 2.55
CA ASP A 46 3.05 -2.90 1.41
C ASP A 46 4.48 -2.67 1.93
N LEU A 47 5.39 -3.53 1.50
CA LEU A 47 6.78 -3.60 1.94
C LEU A 47 7.64 -2.78 0.99
N LYS A 48 8.52 -1.98 1.58
CA LYS A 48 9.43 -1.12 0.82
C LYS A 48 10.82 -1.14 1.43
N THR A 49 11.82 -0.94 0.59
CA THR A 49 13.18 -0.65 1.03
C THR A 49 13.45 0.85 0.87
N PHE A 50 14.25 1.42 1.77
CA PHE A 50 14.65 2.82 1.67
C PHE A 50 16.12 2.98 2.05
N GLU A 51 16.88 3.60 1.15
CA GLU A 51 18.26 3.98 1.39
C GLU A 51 18.31 5.35 2.08
N GLU A 52 18.67 5.34 3.36
CA GLU A 52 18.84 6.56 4.14
C GLU A 52 20.13 7.28 3.69
N LYS A 53 20.04 8.58 3.44
CA LYS A 53 21.19 9.45 3.12
C LYS A 53 21.36 10.46 4.22
N PHE A 54 22.60 10.67 4.67
CA PHE A 54 22.89 11.69 5.67
C PHE A 54 22.88 13.08 5.02
N ASP A 55 22.05 13.99 5.54
CA ASP A 55 22.02 15.40 5.16
C ASP A 55 22.93 16.17 6.13
N GLU A 56 24.16 16.48 5.69
CA GLU A 56 25.16 17.19 6.50
C GLU A 56 24.67 18.55 6.97
N ALA A 57 23.94 19.28 6.11
CA ALA A 57 23.44 20.62 6.42
C ALA A 57 22.38 20.59 7.55
N LYS A 58 21.67 19.47 7.71
CA LYS A 58 20.62 19.31 8.73
C LYS A 58 21.03 18.38 9.87
N GLY A 59 22.23 17.81 9.84
CA GLY A 59 22.73 16.86 10.83
C GLY A 59 21.83 15.65 11.04
N LYS A 60 21.09 15.21 10.01
CA LYS A 60 20.09 14.13 10.13
C LYS A 60 20.02 13.24 8.91
N TRP A 61 19.54 12.02 9.12
CA TRP A 61 19.30 11.05 8.05
C TRP A 61 17.97 11.36 7.34
N SER A 62 17.94 11.12 6.02
CA SER A 62 16.72 11.25 5.22
C SER A 62 15.65 10.26 5.69
N LYS A 63 14.38 10.60 5.45
CA LYS A 63 13.24 9.73 5.74
C LYS A 63 12.42 9.53 4.46
N PRO A 64 11.67 8.43 4.34
CA PRO A 64 10.74 8.24 3.23
C PRO A 64 9.74 9.40 3.15
N SER A 65 9.66 10.06 2.00
CA SER A 65 8.79 11.24 1.80
C SER A 65 7.65 11.00 0.82
N SER A 66 7.69 9.93 0.02
CA SER A 66 6.66 9.63 -0.98
C SER A 66 5.30 9.30 -0.32
N SER A 67 4.23 9.74 -0.98
CA SER A 67 2.87 9.32 -0.64
C SER A 67 2.52 8.07 -1.43
N HIS A 68 2.24 6.98 -0.72
CA HIS A 68 1.80 5.70 -1.30
C HIS A 68 0.27 5.57 -1.31
N SER A 69 -0.46 6.64 -0.98
CA SER A 69 -1.94 6.67 -0.89
C SER A 69 -2.60 6.09 -2.15
N LYS A 70 -2.14 6.50 -3.34
CA LYS A 70 -2.68 6.02 -4.62
C LYS A 70 -2.39 4.54 -4.89
N GLN A 71 -1.23 4.04 -4.50
CA GLN A 71 -0.87 2.64 -4.70
C GLN A 71 -1.70 1.75 -3.78
N LEU A 72 -1.75 2.10 -2.48
CA LEU A 72 -2.58 1.43 -1.49
C LEU A 72 -4.07 1.48 -1.88
N GLY A 73 -4.56 2.63 -2.33
CA GLY A 73 -5.93 2.77 -2.83
C GLY A 73 -6.23 1.87 -4.02
N GLY A 74 -5.27 1.66 -4.91
CA GLY A 74 -5.41 0.72 -6.04
C GLY A 74 -5.54 -0.72 -5.58
N TYR A 75 -4.73 -1.12 -4.61
CA TYR A 75 -4.83 -2.44 -3.99
C TYR A 75 -6.16 -2.65 -3.27
N ILE A 76 -6.62 -1.67 -2.49
CA ILE A 76 -7.91 -1.75 -1.81
C ILE A 76 -9.05 -1.83 -2.82
N ASP A 77 -9.03 -1.05 -3.90
CA ASP A 77 -10.07 -1.11 -4.92
C ASP A 77 -10.08 -2.46 -5.65
N LEU A 78 -8.90 -2.98 -6.00
CA LEU A 78 -8.76 -4.32 -6.58
C LEU A 78 -9.26 -5.41 -5.63
N LEU A 79 -8.96 -5.31 -4.34
CA LEU A 79 -9.40 -6.27 -3.34
C LEU A 79 -10.93 -6.25 -3.22
N TYR A 80 -11.53 -5.06 -3.15
CA TYR A 80 -12.99 -4.89 -3.11
C TYR A 80 -13.70 -5.50 -4.33
N ILE A 81 -13.09 -5.45 -5.52
CA ILE A 81 -13.64 -6.04 -6.75
C ILE A 81 -13.59 -7.57 -6.70
N ASN A 82 -12.52 -8.16 -6.15
CA ASN A 82 -12.28 -9.60 -6.20
C ASN A 82 -12.83 -10.34 -4.97
N HIS A 83 -12.84 -9.68 -3.80
CA HIS A 83 -13.21 -10.22 -2.48
C HIS A 83 -14.00 -9.16 -1.69
N PRO A 84 -15.23 -8.82 -2.10
CA PRO A 84 -16.04 -7.76 -1.49
C PRO A 84 -16.40 -8.01 -0.02
N GLU A 85 -16.26 -9.24 0.46
CA GLU A 85 -16.46 -9.65 1.84
C GLU A 85 -15.32 -9.21 2.79
N ILE A 86 -14.15 -8.87 2.24
CA ILE A 86 -12.99 -8.44 3.03
C ILE A 86 -13.05 -6.91 3.22
N SER A 87 -13.20 -6.49 4.47
CA SER A 87 -13.06 -5.08 4.86
C SER A 87 -11.65 -4.81 5.37
N ILE A 88 -11.03 -3.72 4.90
CA ILE A 88 -9.72 -3.25 5.35
C ILE A 88 -9.92 -2.09 6.31
N ASP A 89 -9.41 -2.20 7.53
CA ASP A 89 -9.53 -1.15 8.53
C ASP A 89 -8.47 -0.06 8.33
N LYS A 90 -7.26 -0.47 7.95
CA LYS A 90 -6.16 0.47 7.64
C LYS A 90 -5.17 -0.11 6.66
N ALA A 91 -4.39 0.76 6.04
CA ALA A 91 -3.24 0.38 5.23
C ALA A 91 -1.92 0.87 5.87
N MET A 92 -0.82 0.19 5.59
CA MET A 92 0.48 0.50 6.15
C MET A 92 1.58 0.26 5.12
N ILE A 93 2.56 1.18 5.08
CA ILE A 93 3.85 0.93 4.46
C ILE A 93 4.85 0.58 5.54
N VAL A 94 5.55 -0.54 5.36
CA VAL A 94 6.66 -0.95 6.21
C VAL A 94 7.95 -0.76 5.41
N TYR A 95 8.74 0.24 5.80
CA TYR A 95 10.06 0.46 5.22
C TYR A 95 11.12 -0.28 6.03
N SER A 96 11.91 -1.11 5.37
CA SER A 96 13.20 -1.51 5.91
C SER A 96 14.29 -0.57 5.43
N THR A 97 15.02 0.00 6.38
CA THR A 97 16.26 0.72 6.11
C THR A 97 17.45 -0.10 6.59
N GLN A 98 18.67 0.41 6.39
CA GLN A 98 19.88 -0.20 6.93
C GLN A 98 19.97 -0.14 8.46
N ARG A 99 19.18 0.73 9.10
CA ARG A 99 19.32 1.06 10.52
C ARG A 99 18.09 0.70 11.35
N GLN A 100 16.91 0.77 10.74
CA GLN A 100 15.65 0.62 11.44
C GLN A 100 14.52 0.20 10.50
N VAL A 101 13.38 -0.16 11.09
CA VAL A 101 12.12 -0.29 10.39
C VAL A 101 11.30 0.98 10.64
N ILE A 102 10.71 1.54 9.59
CA ILE A 102 9.88 2.75 9.67
C ILE A 102 8.48 2.40 9.18
N TYR A 103 7.47 2.86 9.91
CA TYR A 103 6.06 2.68 9.56
C TYR A 103 5.44 3.95 9.02
N LYS A 104 4.58 3.80 8.02
CA LYS A 104 3.67 4.85 7.59
C LYS A 104 2.26 4.28 7.48
N THR A 105 1.40 4.67 8.41
CA THR A 105 0.02 4.19 8.50
C THR A 105 -0.95 5.14 7.80
N TYR A 106 -1.96 4.56 7.17
CA TYR A 106 -3.04 5.21 6.45
C TYR A 106 -4.36 4.71 7.06
N PRO A 107 -4.87 5.38 8.11
CA PRO A 107 -6.11 4.96 8.78
C PRO A 107 -7.36 5.25 7.95
N ASP A 108 -7.30 6.23 7.04
CA ASP A 108 -8.40 6.56 6.15
C ASP A 108 -8.21 5.85 4.79
N VAL A 109 -8.69 4.62 4.73
CA VAL A 109 -8.60 3.75 3.54
C VAL A 109 -9.45 4.28 2.39
N GLU A 110 -10.58 4.92 2.68
CA GLU A 110 -11.48 5.50 1.67
C GLU A 110 -10.84 6.70 1.00
N ARG A 111 -10.08 7.53 1.73
CA ARG A 111 -9.25 8.57 1.12
C ARG A 111 -8.21 7.99 0.18
N CYS A 112 -7.55 6.88 0.56
CA CYS A 112 -6.58 6.22 -0.31
C CYS A 112 -7.24 5.74 -1.62
N ARG A 113 -8.41 5.10 -1.51
CA ARG A 113 -9.21 4.71 -2.67
C ARG A 113 -9.60 5.91 -3.52
N GLY A 114 -10.05 7.01 -2.92
CA GLY A 114 -10.38 8.25 -3.62
C GLY A 114 -9.20 8.81 -4.44
N ASP A 115 -8.01 8.88 -3.83
CA ASP A 115 -6.78 9.30 -4.50
C ASP A 115 -6.44 8.40 -5.70
N TYR A 116 -6.63 7.09 -5.55
CA TYR A 116 -6.46 6.12 -6.63
C TYR A 116 -7.50 6.31 -7.74
N GLN A 117 -8.79 6.46 -7.42
CA GLN A 117 -9.86 6.64 -8.41
C GLN A 117 -9.61 7.86 -9.29
N LEU A 118 -9.15 8.96 -8.70
CA LEU A 118 -8.75 10.17 -9.44
C LEU A 118 -7.57 9.88 -10.37
N ALA A 119 -6.54 9.19 -9.87
CA ALA A 119 -5.38 8.81 -10.68
C ALA A 119 -5.74 7.86 -11.83
N ARG A 120 -6.59 6.86 -11.57
CA ARG A 120 -7.10 5.91 -12.59
C ARG A 120 -7.89 6.63 -13.67
N ARG A 121 -8.75 7.58 -13.30
CA ARG A 121 -9.51 8.38 -14.27
C ARG A 121 -8.57 9.11 -15.24
N VAL A 122 -7.59 9.83 -14.69
CA VAL A 122 -6.58 10.55 -15.49
C VAL A 122 -5.81 9.59 -16.40
N PHE A 123 -5.42 8.42 -15.88
CA PHE A 123 -4.74 7.39 -16.67
C PHE A 123 -5.58 6.92 -17.86
N ILE A 124 -6.85 6.56 -17.64
CA ILE A 124 -7.77 6.10 -18.70
C ILE A 124 -8.02 7.20 -19.73
N GLU A 125 -8.22 8.44 -19.31
CA GLU A 125 -8.40 9.58 -20.21
C GLU A 125 -7.17 9.77 -21.12
N ASN A 126 -5.97 9.64 -20.56
CA ASN A 126 -4.73 9.71 -21.33
C ASN A 126 -4.59 8.53 -22.31
N GLN A 127 -4.92 7.31 -21.89
CA GLN A 127 -4.92 6.14 -22.76
C GLN A 127 -5.87 6.30 -23.95
N ARG A 128 -7.09 6.83 -23.73
CA ARG A 128 -8.05 7.11 -24.81
C ARG A 128 -7.52 8.11 -25.83
N LYS A 129 -6.82 9.16 -25.38
CA LYS A 129 -6.19 10.14 -26.29
C LYS A 129 -5.08 9.52 -27.13
N LEU A 130 -4.30 8.61 -26.56
CA LEU A 130 -3.18 7.96 -27.23
C LEU A 130 -3.62 6.91 -28.25
N HIS A 131 -4.69 6.19 -27.96
CA HIS A 131 -5.14 5.04 -28.76
C HIS A 131 -6.39 5.30 -29.60
N ALA A 132 -6.81 6.58 -29.72
CA ALA A 132 -7.90 7.10 -30.55
C ALA A 132 -8.80 6.02 -31.19
N PHE A 133 -9.74 5.50 -30.38
CA PHE A 133 -10.95 4.85 -30.86
C PHE A 133 -12.08 5.88 -30.90
#